data_AF-A0A7C2H7B1-F1
#
_entry.id   AF-A0A7C2H7B1-F1
#
_cell.length_a   1.000
_cell.length_b   1.000
_cell.length_c   1.000
_cell.angle_alpha   90.00
_cell.angle_beta   90.00
_cell.angle_gamma   90.00
#
_symmetry.space_group_name_H-M   'P 1'
#
loop_
_entity.id
_entity.type
_entity.pdbx_description
1 polymer ?
#
loop_
_entity_poly.entity_id
_entity_poly.type
_entity_poly.pdbx_seq_one_letter_code
_entity_poly.pdbx_strand_id
1 'polypeptide(L)'
;MKKIARRDRLKIYGDLLSILYNEGKKEKIVLTHIQMQMRVPFDRLKIYISELNQLGLIQDETSLKLTEKGKRYLEEYEKVLNFMKQMGITYK
;
A
#
# COMPACT_ATOMS: atom_id res chain seq x y z
N MET A 1 0.37 -25.04 -7.63
CA MET A 1 0.24 -23.74 -6.91
C MET A 1 0.99 -22.67 -7.70
N LYS A 2 0.31 -21.64 -8.24
CA LYS A 2 0.99 -20.52 -8.94
C LYS A 2 1.92 -19.82 -7.95
N LYS A 3 3.24 -19.82 -8.20
CA LYS A 3 4.19 -18.99 -7.45
C LYS A 3 3.77 -17.54 -7.61
N ILE A 4 3.28 -16.92 -6.54
CA ILE A 4 3.05 -15.48 -6.50
C ILE A 4 4.42 -14.84 -6.65
N ALA A 5 4.63 -14.04 -7.70
CA ALA A 5 5.85 -13.29 -7.88
C ALA A 5 6.10 -12.45 -6.62
N ARG A 6 7.34 -12.43 -6.14
CA ARG A 6 7.71 -11.70 -4.94
C ARG A 6 7.46 -10.22 -5.23
N ARG A 7 6.42 -9.63 -4.63
CA ARG A 7 6.17 -8.19 -4.73
C ARG A 7 7.28 -7.47 -3.98
N ASP A 8 7.90 -6.49 -4.63
CA ASP A 8 8.85 -5.61 -3.94
C ASP A 8 8.13 -4.75 -2.91
N ARG A 9 8.89 -4.29 -1.91
CA ARG A 9 8.36 -3.43 -0.86
C ARG A 9 7.72 -2.17 -1.41
N LEU A 10 8.28 -1.59 -2.48
CA LEU A 10 7.72 -0.42 -3.17
C LEU A 10 6.27 -0.67 -3.61
N LYS A 11 6.02 -1.81 -4.25
CA LYS A 11 4.67 -2.19 -4.68
C LYS A 11 3.75 -2.51 -3.51
N ILE A 12 4.26 -3.19 -2.49
CA ILE A 12 3.50 -3.51 -1.27
C ILE A 12 3.04 -2.22 -0.58
N TYR A 13 3.92 -1.23 -0.43
CA TYR A 13 3.59 0.05 0.19
C TYR A 13 2.61 0.85 -0.67
N GLY A 14 2.83 0.93 -1.98
CA GLY A 14 1.91 1.59 -2.91
C GLY A 14 0.51 0.96 -2.90
N ASP A 15 0.44 -0.37 -2.99
CA ASP A 15 -0.82 -1.13 -2.91
C ASP A 15 -1.52 -0.85 -1.57
N LEU A 16 -0.81 -0.97 -0.44
CA LEU A 16 -1.38 -0.77 0.89
C LEU A 16 -1.88 0.66 1.09
N LEU A 17 -1.09 1.67 0.71
CA LEU A 17 -1.49 3.07 0.81
C LEU A 17 -2.69 3.39 -0.08
N SER A 18 -2.78 2.80 -1.28
CA SER A 18 -3.92 3.02 -2.18
C SER A 18 -5.20 2.40 -1.61
N ILE A 19 -5.11 1.19 -1.03
CA ILE A 19 -6.23 0.56 -0.32
C ILE A 19 -6.67 1.43 0.86
N LEU A 20 -5.72 1.90 1.68
CA LEU A 20 -6.01 2.77 2.82
C LEU A 20 -6.63 4.10 2.40
N TYR A 21 -6.18 4.68 1.28
CA TYR A 21 -6.74 5.91 0.74
C TYR A 21 -8.20 5.73 0.28
N ASN A 22 -8.49 4.59 -0.34
CA ASN A 22 -9.85 4.25 -0.79
C ASN A 22 -10.77 3.86 0.38
N GLU A 23 -10.26 3.12 1.36
CA GLU A 23 -11.03 2.72 2.56
C GLU A 23 -11.21 3.87 3.55
N GLY A 24 -10.25 4.78 3.68
CA GLY A 24 -10.31 5.94 4.59
C GLY A 24 -11.39 6.96 4.25
N LYS A 25 -12.04 6.84 3.09
CA LYS A 25 -13.29 7.56 2.76
C LYS A 25 -14.52 6.99 3.49
N LYS A 26 -14.41 5.80 4.06
CA LYS A 26 -15.43 5.16 4.88
C LYS A 26 -15.15 5.48 6.36
N GLU A 27 -16.20 5.62 7.16
CA GLU A 27 -16.09 5.99 8.58
C GLU A 27 -15.26 5.00 9.42
N LYS A 28 -15.09 3.76 8.96
CA LYS A 28 -14.34 2.72 9.66
C LYS A 28 -13.54 1.85 8.71
N ILE A 29 -12.23 1.81 8.92
CA ILE A 29 -11.31 0.93 8.18
C ILE A 29 -11.35 -0.47 8.80
N VAL A 30 -11.52 -1.50 7.97
CA VAL A 30 -11.59 -2.89 8.44
C VAL A 30 -10.32 -3.62 8.00
N LEU A 31 -9.42 -3.87 8.95
CA LEU A 31 -8.13 -4.56 8.70
C LEU A 31 -8.28 -5.89 7.94
N THR A 32 -9.35 -6.64 8.20
CA THR A 32 -9.63 -7.90 7.51
C THR A 32 -9.85 -7.70 6.00
N HIS A 33 -10.49 -6.60 5.58
CA HIS A 33 -10.67 -6.30 4.16
C HIS A 33 -9.34 -5.98 3.49
N ILE A 34 -8.50 -5.17 4.15
CA ILE A 34 -7.14 -4.86 3.68
C ILE A 34 -6.32 -6.13 3.53
N GLN A 35 -6.38 -7.03 4.51
CA GLN A 35 -5.68 -8.31 4.47
C GLN A 35 -6.11 -9.16 3.25
N MET A 36 -7.42 -9.26 3.00
CA MET A 36 -7.95 -10.00 1.85
C MET A 36 -7.51 -9.40 0.52
N GLN A 37 -7.46 -8.07 0.40
CA GLN A 37 -7.00 -7.40 -0.83
C GLN A 37 -5.49 -7.55 -1.05
N MET A 38 -4.70 -7.41 0.01
CA MET A 38 -3.25 -7.56 -0.04
C MET A 38 -2.82 -9.00 -0.35
N ARG A 39 -3.63 -10.01 0.06
CA ARG A 39 -3.30 -11.44 0.00
C ARG A 39 -2.02 -11.78 0.77
N VAL A 40 -1.86 -11.18 1.95
CA VAL A 40 -0.73 -11.43 2.85
C VAL A 40 -1.23 -11.94 4.20
N PRO A 41 -0.43 -12.74 4.93
CA PRO A 41 -0.74 -13.09 6.31
C PRO A 41 -0.86 -11.84 7.19
N PHE A 42 -1.71 -11.90 8.22
CA PHE A 42 -1.97 -10.78 9.13
C PHE A 42 -0.70 -10.24 9.80
N ASP A 43 0.21 -11.13 10.21
CA ASP A 43 1.49 -10.73 10.82
C ASP A 43 2.35 -9.90 9.87
N ARG A 44 2.37 -10.24 8.57
CA ARG A 44 3.08 -9.44 7.57
C ARG A 44 2.40 -8.11 7.32
N LEU A 45 1.07 -8.08 7.30
CA LEU A 45 0.32 -6.82 7.17
C LEU A 45 0.67 -5.86 8.31
N LYS A 46 0.71 -6.35 9.56
CA LYS A 46 1.14 -5.56 10.72
C LYS A 46 2.55 -5.00 10.56
N ILE A 47 3.50 -5.81 10.09
CA ILE A 47 4.86 -5.34 9.80
C ILE A 47 4.84 -4.20 8.78
N TYR A 48 4.09 -4.34 7.67
CA TYR A 48 4.02 -3.28 6.67
C TYR A 48 3.35 -2.01 7.18
N ILE A 49 2.29 -2.13 7.98
CA ILE A 49 1.64 -0.97 8.61
C ILE A 49 2.63 -0.25 9.54
N SER A 50 3.38 -1.00 10.35
CA SER A 50 4.38 -0.43 11.25
C SER A 50 5.51 0.26 10.48
N GLU A 51 5.98 -0.35 9.38
CA GLU A 51 6.96 0.27 8.49
C GLU A 51 6.41 1.56 7.85
N LEU A 52 5.17 1.58 7.37
CA LEU A 52 4.54 2.80 6.85
C LEU A 52 4.43 3.90 7.90
N ASN A 53 4.13 3.53 9.15
CA ASN A 53 4.07 4.46 10.28
C ASN A 53 5.45 5.03 10.60
N GLN A 54 6.47 4.18 10.70
CA GLN A 54 7.87 4.60 10.91
C GLN A 54 8.38 5.51 9.80
N LEU A 55 7.94 5.29 8.55
CA LEU A 55 8.26 6.14 7.42
C LEU A 55 7.44 7.45 7.39
N GLY A 56 6.46 7.61 8.28
CA GLY A 56 5.57 8.78 8.36
C GLY A 56 4.60 8.89 7.19
N LEU A 57 4.27 7.76 6.55
CA LEU A 57 3.32 7.69 5.42
C LEU A 57 1.87 7.57 5.90
N ILE A 58 1.67 7.06 7.11
CA ILE A 58 0.39 7.04 7.82
C ILE A 58 0.50 7.76 9.17
N GLN A 59 -0.60 8.27 9.70
CA GLN A 59 -0.64 8.97 10.99
C GLN A 59 -0.40 8.01 12.14
N ASP A 60 -1.17 6.93 12.21
CA ASP A 60 -1.07 5.94 13.29
C ASP A 60 -1.46 4.55 12.76
N GLU A 61 -1.02 3.51 13.48
CA GLU A 61 -1.40 2.12 13.19
C GLU A 61 -2.89 1.83 13.47
N THR A 62 -3.56 2.68 14.27
CA THR A 62 -4.98 2.54 14.61
C THR A 62 -5.89 3.29 13.65
N SER A 63 -5.54 4.55 13.35
CA SER A 63 -6.33 5.40 12.46
C SER A 63 -6.15 5.00 10.99
N LEU A 64 -4.98 4.45 10.64
CA LEU A 64 -4.58 4.05 9.29
C LEU A 64 -4.80 5.15 8.24
N LYS A 65 -4.86 6.41 8.68
CA LYS A 65 -5.04 7.58 7.82
C LYS A 65 -3.72 7.94 7.18
N LEU A 66 -3.76 8.25 5.89
CA LEU A 66 -2.58 8.72 5.17
C LEU A 66 -2.19 10.12 5.65
N THR A 67 -0.89 10.34 5.82
CA THR A 67 -0.33 11.69 5.95
C THR A 67 -0.24 12.36 4.58
N GLU A 68 0.06 13.66 4.57
CA GLU A 68 0.41 14.37 3.33
C GLU A 68 1.60 13.70 2.61
N LYS A 69 2.58 13.21 3.37
CA LYS A 69 3.71 12.45 2.83
C LYS A 69 3.26 11.14 2.17
N GLY A 70 2.31 10.43 2.79
CA GLY A 70 1.71 9.22 2.23
C GLY A 70 0.95 9.45 0.93
N LYS A 71 0.19 10.55 0.85
CA LYS A 71 -0.50 10.95 -0.39
C LYS A 71 0.49 11.29 -1.49
N ARG A 72 1.54 12.06 -1.18
CA ARG A 72 2.60 12.38 -2.13
C ARG A 72 3.34 11.14 -2.62
N TYR A 73 3.56 10.14 -1.75
CA TYR A 73 4.12 8.87 -2.16
C TYR A 73 3.25 8.18 -3.22
N LEU A 74 1.93 8.17 -3.05
CA LEU A 74 1.00 7.58 -4.04
C LEU A 74 1.08 8.30 -5.40
N GLU A 75 1.10 9.64 -5.39
CA GLU A 75 1.20 10.42 -6.63
C GLU A 75 2.50 10.12 -7.39
N GLU A 76 3.64 10.11 -6.70
CA GLU A 76 4.93 9.81 -7.31
C GLU A 76 5.03 8.34 -7.74
N TYR A 77 4.48 7.42 -6.95
CA TYR A 77 4.41 6.00 -7.29
C TYR A 77 3.61 5.78 -8.58
N GLU A 78 2.47 6.46 -8.73
CA GLU A 78 1.65 6.38 -9.94
C GLU A 78 2.39 6.95 -11.17
N LYS A 79 3.12 8.06 -11.02
CA LYS A 79 3.98 8.60 -12.10
C LYS A 79 5.04 7.59 -12.53
N VAL A 80 5.70 6.94 -11.58
CA VAL A 80 6.71 5.91 -11.84
C VAL A 80 6.11 4.70 -12.56
N LEU A 81 4.93 4.24 -12.14
CA LEU A 81 4.21 3.15 -12.82
C LEU A 81 3.81 3.53 -14.25
N ASN A 82 3.29 4.74 -14.45
CA ASN A 82 2.91 5.24 -15.77
C ASN A 82 4.13 5.37 -16.68
N PHE A 83 5.24 5.89 -16.17
CA PHE A 83 6.51 5.95 -16.90
C PHE A 83 6.98 4.56 -17.33
N MET A 84 7.00 3.58 -16.42
CA MET A 84 7.38 2.21 -16.75
C MET A 84 6.46 1.60 -17.82
N LYS A 85 5.14 1.84 -17.70
CA LYS A 85 4.15 1.38 -18.69
C LYS A 85 4.40 2.00 -20.07
N GLN A 86 4.74 3.28 -20.14
CA GLN A 86 5.11 3.95 -21.40
C GLN A 86 6.38 3.37 -22.02
N MET A 87 7.33 2.91 -21.21
CA MET A 87 8.55 2.23 -21.66
C MET A 87 8.33 0.76 -22.05
N GLY A 88 7.09 0.26 -22.03
CA GLY A 88 6.76 -1.14 -22.32
C GLY A 88 7.13 -2.11 -21.20
N ILE A 89 7.52 -1.61 -20.02
CA ILE A 89 7.89 -2.42 -18.86
C ILE A 89 6.63 -2.61 -17.99
N THR A 90 6.17 -3.86 -17.88
CA THR A 90 5.03 -4.18 -17.02
C THR A 90 5.52 -4.68 -15.67
N TYR A 91 5.19 -3.94 -14.60
CA TYR A 91 5.49 -4.35 -13.23
C TYR A 91 4.58 -5.52 -12.80
N LYS A 92 5.06 -6.76 -12.97
CA LYS A 92 4.35 -7.98 -12.55
C LYS A 92 4.48 -8.21 -11.04
#